data_AF-A0A2S9J2Y2-F1
#
_entry.id   AF-A0A2S9J2Y2-F1
#
_cell.length_a   1.000
_cell.length_b   1.000
_cell.length_c   1.000
_cell.angle_alpha   90.00
_cell.angle_beta   90.00
_cell.angle_gamma   90.00
#
_symmetry.space_group_name_H-M   'P 1'
#
loop_
_entity.id
_entity.type
_entity.pdbx_description
1 polymer ?
#
loop_
_entity_poly.entity_id
_entity_poly.type
_entity_poly.pdbx_seq_one_letter_code
_entity_poly.pdbx_strand_id
1 'polypeptide(L)'
;MTLQQNEMIVQDFEKYMRDTLQRNIPFTLENFTAFATSLINFYGGSNLISTSERREAALVLVRSFNAGVGNRITQEDLGQIADLIISDSTIDYSLLNPIFSL
;
A
#
# COMPACT_ATOMS: atom_id res chain seq x y z
N MET A 1 -11.35 -5.43 -9.24
CA MET A 1 -11.56 -4.73 -7.97
C MET A 1 -12.78 -3.82 -8.03
N THR A 2 -13.54 -3.72 -6.94
CA THR A 2 -14.71 -2.84 -6.81
C THR A 2 -14.32 -1.42 -6.44
N LEU A 3 -15.22 -0.46 -6.65
CA LEU A 3 -15.03 0.92 -6.20
C LEU A 3 -14.79 0.99 -4.68
N GLN A 4 -15.54 0.21 -3.90
CA GLN A 4 -15.42 0.16 -2.45
C GLN A 4 -14.06 -0.34 -1.98
N GLN A 5 -13.50 -1.36 -2.65
CA GLN A 5 -12.14 -1.85 -2.35
C GLN A 5 -11.09 -0.78 -2.67
N ASN A 6 -11.26 -0.04 -3.77
CA ASN A 6 -10.36 1.07 -4.11
C ASN A 6 -10.38 2.17 -3.04
N GLU A 7 -11.58 2.59 -2.63
CA GLU A 7 -11.74 3.60 -1.57
C GLU A 7 -11.14 3.12 -0.25
N MET A 8 -11.33 1.86 0.13
CA MET A 8 -10.73 1.26 1.33
C MET A 8 -9.19 1.34 1.29
N ILE A 9 -8.57 0.91 0.18
CA ILE A 9 -7.11 0.94 0.00
C ILE A 9 -6.58 2.37 0.14
N VAL A 10 -7.24 3.33 -0.50
CA VAL A 10 -6.84 4.74 -0.44
C VAL A 10 -6.99 5.29 0.97
N GLN A 11 -8.10 5.03 1.64
CA GLN A 11 -8.33 5.49 3.03
C GLN A 11 -7.30 4.92 4.00
N ASP A 12 -6.95 3.64 3.87
CA ASP A 12 -5.96 3.01 4.73
C ASP A 12 -4.55 3.57 4.46
N PHE A 13 -4.21 3.83 3.19
CA PHE A 13 -2.98 4.54 2.84
C PHE A 13 -2.94 5.97 3.40
N GLU A 14 -4.04 6.71 3.38
CA GLU A 14 -4.10 8.04 3.99
C GLU A 14 -3.90 8.00 5.51
N LYS A 15 -4.43 6.98 6.20
CA LYS A 15 -4.16 6.77 7.63
C LYS A 15 -2.68 6.51 7.89
N TYR A 16 -2.05 5.65 7.09
CA TYR A 16 -0.60 5.43 7.13
C TYR A 16 0.20 6.73 6.92
N MET A 17 -0.18 7.53 5.93
CA MET A 17 0.45 8.84 5.70
C MET A 17 0.30 9.77 6.91
N ARG A 18 -0.88 9.84 7.52
CA ARG A 18 -1.09 10.65 8.73
C ARG A 18 -0.23 10.17 9.89
N ASP A 19 -0.13 8.86 10.12
CA ASP A 19 0.71 8.29 11.18
C ASP A 19 2.20 8.56 10.95
N THR A 20 2.70 8.34 9.74
CA THR A 20 4.11 8.61 9.39
C THR A 20 4.47 10.09 9.55
N LEU A 21 3.58 11.00 9.15
CA LEU A 21 3.74 12.44 9.37
C LEU A 21 3.75 12.80 10.86
N GLN A 22 2.85 12.22 11.67
CA GLN A 22 2.81 12.47 13.12
C GLN A 22 4.05 11.94 13.84
N ARG A 23 4.59 10.81 13.39
CA ARG A 23 5.79 10.17 13.97
C ARG A 23 7.10 10.68 13.39
N ASN A 24 7.04 11.63 12.46
CA ASN A 24 8.20 12.17 11.74
C ASN A 24 9.02 11.07 11.04
N ILE A 25 8.35 10.01 10.58
CA ILE A 25 8.95 8.91 9.82
C ILE A 25 9.16 9.41 8.38
N PRO A 26 10.36 9.24 7.80
CA PRO A 26 10.62 9.72 6.45
C PRO A 26 9.76 8.95 5.44
N PHE A 27 9.08 9.70 4.57
CA PHE A 27 8.24 9.14 3.51
C PHE A 27 9.09 8.70 2.32
N THR A 28 9.71 7.53 2.44
CA THR A 28 10.60 6.92 1.44
C THR A 28 9.90 5.80 0.68
N LEU A 29 10.42 5.44 -0.49
CA LEU A 29 9.94 4.29 -1.25
C LEU A 29 10.07 2.99 -0.44
N GLU A 30 11.16 2.82 0.31
CA GLU A 30 11.41 1.65 1.15
C GLU A 30 10.31 1.47 2.20
N ASN A 31 10.05 2.50 3.01
CA ASN A 31 9.01 2.49 4.04
C ASN A 31 7.62 2.24 3.45
N PHE A 32 7.34 2.85 2.30
CA PHE A 32 6.09 2.64 1.58
C PHE A 32 5.96 1.19 1.07
N THR A 33 7.01 0.61 0.48
CA THR A 33 6.96 -0.76 -0.05
C THR A 33 6.77 -1.80 1.06
N ALA A 34 7.40 -1.61 2.22
CA ALA A 34 7.19 -2.48 3.38
C ALA A 34 5.74 -2.41 3.90
N PHE A 35 5.19 -1.20 3.95
CA PHE A 35 3.79 -0.98 4.31
C PHE A 35 2.84 -1.62 3.29
N ALA A 36 3.01 -1.31 2.01
CA ALA A 36 2.13 -1.79 0.94
C ALA A 36 2.14 -3.32 0.85
N THR A 37 3.31 -3.95 1.00
CA THR A 37 3.46 -5.41 1.06
C THR A 37 2.64 -6.00 2.20
N SER A 38 2.80 -5.45 3.41
CA SER A 38 2.06 -5.90 4.59
C SER A 38 0.55 -5.73 4.42
N LEU A 39 0.11 -4.60 3.86
CA LEU A 39 -1.31 -4.31 3.64
C LEU A 39 -1.95 -5.27 2.61
N ILE A 40 -1.29 -5.48 1.47
CA ILE A 40 -1.80 -6.37 0.41
C ILE A 40 -1.85 -7.82 0.88
N ASN A 41 -0.84 -8.27 1.62
CA ASN A 41 -0.82 -9.61 2.19
C ASN A 41 -1.91 -9.78 3.26
N PHE A 42 -2.12 -8.76 4.11
CA PHE A 42 -3.22 -8.74 5.06
C PHE A 42 -4.59 -8.82 4.36
N TYR A 43 -4.82 -8.00 3.34
CA TYR A 43 -6.08 -8.04 2.57
C TYR A 43 -6.33 -9.41 1.92
N GLY A 44 -5.28 -10.05 1.38
CA GLY A 44 -5.38 -11.42 0.87
C GLY A 44 -5.71 -12.44 1.96
N GLY A 45 -5.02 -12.37 3.10
CA GLY A 45 -5.27 -13.27 4.24
C GLY A 45 -6.65 -13.10 4.88
N SER A 46 -7.19 -11.88 4.85
CA SER A 46 -8.52 -11.55 5.37
C SER A 46 -9.65 -11.70 4.34
N ASN A 47 -9.36 -12.20 3.12
CA ASN A 47 -10.31 -12.30 2.01
C ASN A 47 -10.98 -10.96 1.61
N LEU A 48 -10.31 -9.84 1.84
CA LEU A 48 -10.78 -8.50 1.45
C LEU A 48 -10.55 -8.23 -0.04
N ILE A 49 -9.53 -8.86 -0.62
CA ILE A 49 -9.25 -8.86 -2.06
C ILE A 49 -8.96 -10.28 -2.54
N SER A 50 -9.28 -10.58 -3.80
CA SER A 50 -8.95 -11.86 -4.43
C SER A 50 -7.48 -11.91 -4.84
N THR A 51 -6.95 -13.12 -5.06
CA THR A 51 -5.56 -13.30 -5.54
C THR A 51 -5.30 -12.57 -6.86
N SER A 52 -6.27 -12.56 -7.77
CA SER A 52 -6.21 -11.83 -9.05
C SER A 52 -6.24 -10.31 -8.88
N GLU A 53 -6.69 -9.80 -7.73
CA GLU A 53 -6.84 -8.38 -7.44
C GLU A 53 -5.63 -7.79 -6.71
N ARG A 54 -4.72 -8.63 -6.19
CA ARG A 54 -3.52 -8.19 -5.47
C ARG A 54 -2.68 -7.19 -6.25
N ARG A 55 -2.45 -7.46 -7.54
CA ARG A 55 -1.66 -6.59 -8.41
C ARG A 55 -2.35 -5.25 -8.66
N GLU A 56 -3.66 -5.27 -8.86
CA GLU A 56 -4.46 -4.06 -9.08
C GLU A 56 -4.49 -3.20 -7.81
N ALA A 57 -4.64 -3.81 -6.63
CA ALA A 57 -4.58 -3.13 -5.34
C ALA A 57 -3.18 -2.52 -5.08
N ALA A 58 -2.10 -3.24 -5.40
CA ALA A 58 -0.74 -2.71 -5.31
C ALA A 58 -0.56 -1.51 -6.25
N LEU A 59 -1.04 -1.59 -7.50
CA LEU A 59 -0.98 -0.47 -8.44
C LEU A 59 -1.71 0.78 -7.93
N VAL A 60 -2.85 0.63 -7.25
CA VAL A 60 -3.54 1.76 -6.61
C VAL A 60 -2.65 2.41 -5.55
N LEU A 61 -2.05 1.62 -4.65
CA LEU A 61 -1.14 2.14 -3.63
C LEU A 61 0.05 2.89 -4.24
N VAL A 62 0.71 2.30 -5.24
CA VAL A 62 1.89 2.90 -5.85
C VAL A 62 1.54 4.18 -6.60
N ARG A 63 0.36 4.26 -7.23
CA ARG A 63 -0.15 5.50 -7.84
C ARG A 63 -0.43 6.58 -6.80
N SER A 64 -1.05 6.22 -5.68
CA SER A 64 -1.29 7.15 -4.56
C SER A 64 0.01 7.67 -3.97
N PHE A 65 1.01 6.79 -3.81
CA PHE A 65 2.36 7.17 -3.39
C PHE A 65 3.01 8.14 -4.39
N ASN A 66 2.96 7.82 -5.69
CA ASN A 66 3.54 8.67 -6.73
C ASN A 66 2.91 10.07 -6.73
N ALA A 67 1.58 10.15 -6.57
CA ALA A 67 0.87 11.42 -6.43
C ALA A 67 1.39 12.21 -5.21
N GLY A 68 1.63 11.54 -4.09
CA GLY A 68 2.17 12.15 -2.87
C GLY A 68 3.60 12.69 -3.02
N VAL A 69 4.44 12.09 -3.86
CA VAL A 69 5.83 12.54 -4.11
C VAL A 69 5.99 13.47 -5.34
N GLY A 70 4.88 13.90 -5.93
CA GLY A 70 4.85 14.85 -7.05
C GLY A 70 4.93 14.22 -8.44
N ASN A 71 4.41 13.00 -8.62
CA ASN A 71 4.33 12.27 -9.88
C ASN A 71 5.68 12.10 -10.60
N ARG A 72 6.71 11.74 -9.85
CA ARG A 72 8.09 11.61 -10.35
C ARG A 72 8.43 10.22 -10.90
N ILE A 73 7.63 9.21 -10.58
CA ILE A 73 7.84 7.81 -10.96
C ILE A 73 7.12 7.54 -12.29
N THR A 74 7.82 6.91 -13.24
CA THR A 74 7.26 6.58 -14.56
C THR A 74 6.22 5.45 -14.48
N GLN A 75 5.31 5.36 -15.45
CA GLN A 75 4.29 4.30 -15.44
C GLN A 75 4.89 2.88 -15.46
N GLU A 76 6.03 2.69 -16.14
CA GLU A 76 6.76 1.42 -16.13
C GLU A 76 7.27 1.08 -14.72
N ASP A 77 7.91 2.04 -14.06
CA ASP A 77 8.40 1.88 -12.69
C ASP A 77 7.25 1.62 -11.70
N LEU A 78 6.09 2.28 -11.87
CA LEU A 78 4.91 1.99 -11.04
C LEU A 78 4.49 0.52 -11.17
N GLY A 79 4.54 -0.03 -12.38
CA GLY A 79 4.28 -1.45 -12.64
C GLY A 79 5.28 -2.36 -11.93
N GLN A 80 6.57 -2.08 -12.09
CA GLN A 80 7.64 -2.86 -11.45
C GLN A 80 7.54 -2.84 -9.92
N ILE A 81 7.24 -1.68 -9.33
CA ILE A 81 7.06 -1.57 -7.86
C ILE A 81 5.82 -2.37 -7.41
N ALA A 82 4.72 -2.32 -8.17
CA ALA A 82 3.54 -3.11 -7.83
C ALA A 82 3.81 -4.63 -7.91
N ASP A 83 4.55 -5.07 -8.94
CA ASP A 83 4.96 -6.47 -9.09
C ASP A 83 5.92 -6.90 -7.96
N LEU A 84 6.81 -6.00 -7.50
CA LEU A 84 7.67 -6.24 -6.34
C LEU A 84 6.85 -6.44 -5.05
N ILE A 85 5.89 -5.55 -4.78
CA ILE A 85 5.03 -5.59 -3.59
C ILE A 85 4.26 -6.91 -3.49
N ILE A 86 3.73 -7.41 -4.61
CA ILE A 86 2.94 -8.66 -4.58
C ILE A 86 3.79 -9.93 -4.57
N SER A 87 5.07 -9.83 -4.95
CA SER A 87 6.02 -10.96 -4.95
C SER A 87 6.52 -11.29 -3.54
N ASP A 88 6.44 -10.33 -2.62
CA ASP A 88 6.80 -10.52 -1.22
C ASP A 88 5.56 -10.91 -0.39
N SER A 89 5.69 -11.96 0.43
CA SER A 89 4.63 -12.49 1.28
C SER A 89 4.72 -12.07 2.76
N THR A 90 5.62 -11.14 3.09
CA THR A 90 5.87 -10.68 4.45
C THR A 90 4.72 -9.81 4.95
N ILE A 91 4.38 -9.96 6.23
CA ILE A 91 3.41 -9.13 6.92
C ILE A 91 4.08 -8.56 8.17
N ASP A 92 4.22 -7.24 8.22
CA ASP A 92 4.61 -6.52 9.43
C ASP A 92 3.37 -5.86 10.05
N TYR A 93 2.87 -6.48 11.12
CA TYR A 93 1.70 -5.96 11.84
C TYR A 93 1.95 -4.63 12.53
N SER A 94 3.19 -4.27 12.84
CA SER A 94 3.53 -2.98 13.46
C SER A 94 3.19 -1.82 12.53
N LEU A 95 3.30 -2.04 11.22
CA LEU A 95 2.93 -1.06 10.19
C LEU A 95 1.40 -0.96 10.00
N LEU A 96 0.65 -2.01 10.37
CA LEU A 96 -0.81 -2.08 10.19
C LEU A 96 -1.59 -1.61 11.43
N ASN A 97 -1.01 -1.74 12.62
CA ASN A 97 -1.59 -1.27 13.88
C ASN A 97 -2.16 0.16 13.83
N PRO A 98 -1.45 1.19 13.33
CA PRO A 98 -1.99 2.55 13.31
C PRO A 98 -3.19 2.75 12.35
N ILE A 99 -3.47 1.79 11.48
CA ILE A 99 -4.51 1.88 10.44
C ILE A 99 -5.79 1.20 10.89
N PHE A 100 -5.65 0.05 11.54
CA PHE A 100 -6.74 -0.81 11.98
C PHE A 100 -7.04 -0.67 13.48
N SER A 101 -6.21 0.08 14.23
CA SER A 101 -6.30 0.17 15.70
C SER A 101 -6.24 -1.21 16.37
N LEU A 102 -5.36 -2.08 15.87
CA LEU A 102 -5.10 -3.43 16.39
C LEU A 102 -4.24 -3.41 17.66
#